data_AF-A0AAQ4QPW8-F1
#
_entry.id   AF-A0AAQ4QPW8-F1
#
_cell.length_a   1.000
_cell.length_b   1.000
_cell.length_c   1.000
_cell.angle_alpha   90.00
_cell.angle_beta   90.00
_cell.angle_gamma   90.00
#
_symmetry.space_group_name_H-M   'P 1'
#
loop_
_entity.id
_entity.type
_entity.pdbx_description
1 polymer ?
#
loop_
_entity_poly.entity_id
_entity_poly.type
_entity_poly.pdbx_seq_one_letter_code
_entity_poly.pdbx_strand_id
1 'polypeptide(L)'
;RQIKRAALLCNNSTGFTRQMFCLRLQMLQRVVVVAAESLKLLEHQLMDREQIQDVRVVMRPPLDAYDVLIHLNPKQVPLLAQAVDPHPVTFSRGLMAGRIAPSGGALPVIDYNPVSLYLAELRDAFGDLALFFCDPHGGTVIAVLWKPKAFVPIGFKTSQMSARKVEVNGEQANTIPNVEAILEDFRILGKGLIKSVDARTEKWSF
;
A
#
# COMPACT_ATOMS: atom_id res chain seq x y z
N ARG A 1 -18.57 -17.15 22.78
CA ARG A 1 -17.85 -18.17 23.59
C ARG A 1 -16.93 -19.10 22.78
N GLN A 2 -17.03 -19.19 21.44
CA GLN A 2 -16.10 -20.03 20.65
C GLN A 2 -14.75 -19.37 20.31
N ILE A 3 -14.64 -18.04 20.35
CA ILE A 3 -13.37 -17.33 20.04
C ILE A 3 -12.30 -17.53 21.13
N LYS A 4 -12.69 -17.75 22.39
CA LYS A 4 -11.74 -18.01 23.49
C LYS A 4 -11.11 -19.41 23.48
N ARG A 5 -11.68 -20.39 22.75
CA ARG A 5 -11.15 -21.76 22.72
C ARG A 5 -9.99 -21.95 21.72
N ALA A 6 -9.93 -21.15 20.65
CA ALA A 6 -8.81 -21.20 19.71
C ALA A 6 -7.50 -20.64 20.28
N ALA A 7 -7.59 -19.77 21.29
CA ALA A 7 -6.41 -19.18 21.94
C ALA A 7 -5.64 -20.18 22.84
N LEU A 8 -6.33 -21.20 23.39
CA LEU A 8 -5.76 -22.04 24.44
C LEU A 8 -4.99 -23.29 23.95
N LEU A 9 -5.19 -23.72 22.70
CA LEU A 9 -4.53 -24.93 22.17
C LEU A 9 -3.15 -24.66 21.54
N CYS A 10 -2.71 -23.41 21.51
CA CYS A 10 -1.59 -23.00 20.68
C CYS A 10 -0.29 -22.80 21.49
N ASN A 11 -0.22 -23.28 22.74
CA ASN A 11 0.90 -22.94 23.64
C ASN A 11 2.24 -23.65 23.38
N ASN A 12 2.35 -24.66 22.51
CA ASN A 12 3.56 -25.50 22.49
C ASN A 12 4.21 -25.80 21.13
N SER A 13 4.12 -24.94 20.10
CA SER A 13 5.06 -25.06 18.97
C SER A 13 5.28 -23.78 18.16
N THR A 14 6.57 -23.45 17.98
CA THR A 14 7.20 -22.66 16.91
C THR A 14 6.63 -21.26 16.63
N GLY A 15 7.35 -20.23 17.10
CA GLY A 15 6.99 -18.79 16.96
C GLY A 15 6.93 -18.23 15.54
N PHE A 16 7.31 -18.99 14.51
CA PHE A 16 7.31 -18.55 13.12
C PHE A 16 5.94 -18.68 12.43
N THR A 17 5.14 -19.70 12.76
CA THR A 17 3.84 -19.98 12.11
C THR A 17 2.67 -19.20 12.72
N ARG A 18 2.71 -18.89 14.02
CA ARG A 18 1.68 -18.09 14.72
C ARG A 18 1.55 -16.66 14.19
N GLN A 19 2.63 -16.10 13.66
CA GLN A 19 2.76 -14.66 13.47
C GLN A 19 2.30 -14.18 12.09
N MET A 20 2.56 -14.98 11.04
CA MET A 20 1.93 -14.83 9.73
C MET A 20 0.41 -15.00 9.80
N PHE A 21 -0.09 -15.67 10.85
CA PHE A 21 -1.52 -15.83 11.13
C PHE A 21 -2.19 -14.54 11.63
N CYS A 22 -1.48 -13.69 12.40
CA CYS A 22 -2.07 -12.50 13.03
C CYS A 22 -2.35 -11.34 12.03
N LEU A 23 -1.43 -11.06 11.10
CA LEU A 23 -1.68 -10.08 10.03
C LEU A 23 -2.80 -10.56 9.08
N ARG A 24 -2.85 -11.87 8.80
CA ARG A 24 -3.95 -12.47 8.02
C ARG A 24 -5.30 -12.34 8.71
N LEU A 25 -5.35 -12.47 10.04
CA LEU A 25 -6.58 -12.26 10.82
C LEU A 25 -7.03 -10.79 10.80
N GLN A 26 -6.11 -9.83 10.91
CA GLN A 26 -6.47 -8.40 10.82
C GLN A 26 -7.02 -8.04 9.44
N MET A 27 -6.40 -8.54 8.36
CA MET A 27 -6.91 -8.36 6.99
C MET A 27 -8.28 -9.01 6.82
N LEU A 28 -8.47 -10.23 7.34
CA LEU A 28 -9.75 -10.94 7.28
C LEU A 28 -10.86 -10.20 8.03
N GLN A 29 -10.58 -9.73 9.25
CA GLN A 29 -11.52 -8.91 10.02
C GLN A 29 -11.90 -7.64 9.25
N ARG A 30 -10.92 -6.98 8.63
CA ARG A 30 -11.16 -5.81 7.78
C ARG A 30 -12.08 -6.14 6.61
N VAL A 31 -11.83 -7.25 5.90
CA VAL A 31 -12.69 -7.69 4.79
C VAL A 31 -14.13 -7.91 5.26
N VAL A 32 -14.33 -8.58 6.40
CA VAL A 32 -15.67 -8.82 6.95
C VAL A 32 -16.38 -7.52 7.30
N VAL A 33 -15.68 -6.58 7.95
CA VAL A 33 -16.25 -5.28 8.32
C VAL A 33 -16.59 -4.46 7.07
N VAL A 34 -15.65 -4.36 6.12
CA VAL A 34 -15.87 -3.62 4.86
C VAL A 34 -17.03 -4.22 4.08
N ALA A 35 -17.13 -5.55 3.96
CA ALA A 35 -18.23 -6.21 3.27
C ALA A 35 -19.59 -5.94 3.94
N ALA A 36 -19.65 -5.99 5.28
CA ALA A 36 -20.88 -5.72 6.03
C ALA A 36 -21.34 -4.27 5.86
N GLU A 37 -20.44 -3.29 5.93
CA GLU A 37 -20.78 -1.88 5.70
C GLU A 37 -21.12 -1.58 4.23
N SER A 38 -20.43 -2.25 3.30
CA SER A 38 -20.72 -2.16 1.86
C SER A 38 -22.13 -2.63 1.53
N LEU A 39 -22.58 -3.74 2.14
CA LEU A 39 -23.92 -4.27 1.94
C LEU A 39 -24.99 -3.28 2.41
N LYS A 40 -24.83 -2.73 3.63
CA LYS A 40 -25.78 -1.74 4.17
C LYS A 40 -25.89 -0.51 3.28
N LEU A 41 -24.75 -0.01 2.79
CA LEU A 41 -24.72 1.10 1.86
C LEU A 41 -25.47 0.74 0.58
N LEU A 42 -25.07 -0.35 -0.11
CA LEU A 42 -25.69 -0.77 -1.36
C LEU A 42 -27.20 -1.01 -1.25
N GLU A 43 -27.66 -1.65 -0.19
CA GLU A 43 -29.10 -1.86 0.07
C GLU A 43 -29.84 -0.52 0.12
N HIS A 44 -29.31 0.46 0.87
CA HIS A 44 -29.92 1.78 0.95
C HIS A 44 -29.88 2.52 -0.40
N GLN A 45 -28.78 2.46 -1.14
CA GLN A 45 -28.66 3.18 -2.43
C GLN A 45 -29.55 2.58 -3.52
N LEU A 46 -29.74 1.25 -3.52
CA LEU A 46 -30.55 0.56 -4.51
C LEU A 46 -32.05 0.66 -4.22
N MET A 47 -32.43 0.89 -2.96
CA MET A 47 -33.84 1.00 -2.55
C MET A 47 -34.40 2.42 -2.69
N ASP A 48 -33.55 3.45 -2.55
CA ASP A 48 -33.94 4.84 -2.79
C ASP A 48 -33.73 5.25 -4.25
N ARG A 49 -34.76 5.06 -5.09
CA ARG A 49 -34.74 5.39 -6.53
C ARG A 49 -34.80 6.89 -6.85
N GLU A 50 -35.04 7.74 -5.86
CA GLU A 50 -35.26 9.18 -6.04
C GLU A 50 -33.95 9.97 -6.17
N GLN A 51 -32.81 9.41 -5.76
CA GLN A 51 -31.50 10.09 -5.77
C GLN A 51 -30.48 9.37 -6.66
N ILE A 52 -29.77 10.14 -7.49
CA ILE A 52 -28.58 9.66 -8.19
C ILE A 52 -27.47 9.48 -7.14
N GLN A 53 -27.20 8.23 -6.76
CA GLN A 53 -26.18 7.92 -5.76
C GLN A 53 -24.88 7.43 -6.40
N ASP A 54 -23.75 7.82 -5.80
CA ASP A 54 -22.43 7.41 -6.26
C ASP A 54 -22.06 6.04 -5.70
N VAL A 55 -22.45 4.98 -6.41
CA VAL A 55 -22.24 3.58 -5.99
C VAL A 55 -20.77 3.20 -5.86
N ARG A 56 -19.87 3.95 -6.50
CA ARG A 56 -18.43 3.74 -6.44
C ARG A 56 -17.83 3.95 -5.06
N VAL A 57 -18.52 4.62 -4.14
CA VAL A 57 -18.07 4.80 -2.74
C VAL A 57 -17.66 3.46 -2.11
N VAL A 58 -18.39 2.39 -2.42
CA VAL A 58 -18.14 1.04 -1.91
C VAL A 58 -16.80 0.46 -2.39
N MET A 59 -16.31 0.93 -3.54
CA MET A 59 -15.05 0.50 -4.15
C MET A 59 -13.88 1.43 -3.79
N ARG A 60 -14.13 2.54 -3.07
CA ARG A 60 -13.08 3.48 -2.63
C ARG A 60 -12.53 3.04 -1.28
N PRO A 61 -11.24 2.69 -1.17
CA PRO A 61 -10.66 2.38 0.12
C PRO A 61 -10.54 3.65 0.99
N PRO A 62 -10.87 3.59 2.29
CA PRO A 62 -10.66 4.71 3.21
C PRO A 62 -9.15 4.97 3.39
N LEU A 63 -8.65 6.08 2.85
CA LEU A 63 -7.22 6.40 2.81
C LEU A 63 -6.67 6.95 4.14
N ASP A 64 -7.55 7.42 5.02
CA ASP A 64 -7.26 7.92 6.36
C ASP A 64 -6.71 6.85 7.31
N ALA A 65 -6.98 5.58 7.03
CA ALA A 65 -6.56 4.47 7.86
C ALA A 65 -5.14 3.96 7.56
N TYR A 66 -4.38 4.63 6.68
CA TYR A 66 -3.02 4.27 6.31
C TYR A 66 -2.00 5.27 6.88
N ASP A 67 -0.77 4.82 7.09
CA ASP A 67 0.26 5.62 7.74
C ASP A 67 0.96 6.56 6.75
N VAL A 68 1.14 6.12 5.50
CA VAL A 68 1.79 6.90 4.43
C VAL A 68 1.02 6.70 3.12
N LEU A 69 0.89 7.77 2.34
CA LEU A 69 0.34 7.75 0.99
C LEU A 69 1.40 8.18 -0.01
N ILE A 70 1.70 7.33 -0.98
CA ILE A 70 2.59 7.65 -2.09
C ILE A 70 1.70 8.02 -3.28
N HIS A 71 1.73 9.30 -3.66
CA HIS A 71 0.97 9.83 -4.79
C HIS A 71 1.76 9.64 -6.07
N LEU A 72 1.20 8.92 -7.03
CA LEU A 72 1.77 8.66 -8.34
C LEU A 72 1.45 9.82 -9.30
N ASN A 73 2.31 10.05 -10.28
CA ASN A 73 2.02 10.93 -11.39
C ASN A 73 1.00 10.25 -12.33
N PRO A 74 -0.22 10.79 -12.52
CA PRO A 74 -1.23 10.15 -13.36
C PRO A 74 -0.76 9.86 -14.79
N LYS A 75 0.14 10.69 -15.34
CA LYS A 75 0.71 10.50 -16.69
C LYS A 75 1.55 9.22 -16.83
N GLN A 76 1.98 8.65 -15.71
CA GLN A 76 2.79 7.44 -15.65
C GLN A 76 1.97 6.19 -15.29
N VAL A 77 0.67 6.33 -15.03
CA VAL A 77 -0.24 5.21 -14.67
C VAL A 77 -0.91 4.68 -15.95
N PRO A 78 -0.58 3.45 -16.43
CA PRO A 78 -1.07 2.98 -17.72
C PRO A 78 -2.59 2.79 -17.79
N LEU A 79 -3.19 2.30 -16.69
CA LEU A 79 -4.62 1.96 -16.62
C LEU A 79 -5.47 3.09 -16.04
N LEU A 80 -4.99 4.33 -16.04
CA LEU A 80 -5.66 5.48 -15.40
C LEU A 80 -7.13 5.65 -15.80
N ALA A 81 -7.48 5.35 -17.06
CA ALA A 81 -8.84 5.45 -17.56
C ALA A 81 -9.81 4.39 -16.99
N GLN A 82 -9.29 3.34 -16.38
CA GLN A 82 -10.05 2.25 -15.75
C GLN A 82 -10.24 2.46 -14.25
N ALA A 83 -9.67 3.54 -13.69
CA ALA A 83 -9.74 3.82 -12.25
C ALA A 83 -11.19 3.98 -11.80
N VAL A 84 -11.48 3.52 -10.58
CA VAL A 84 -12.79 3.71 -9.93
C VAL A 84 -13.22 5.17 -10.01
N ASP A 85 -12.29 6.08 -9.77
CA ASP A 85 -12.45 7.52 -9.97
C ASP A 85 -11.58 7.99 -11.14
N PRO A 86 -12.16 8.15 -12.34
CA PRO A 86 -11.42 8.59 -13.50
C PRO A 86 -10.84 9.99 -13.25
N HIS A 87 -9.54 10.13 -13.51
CA HIS A 87 -8.91 11.44 -13.44
C HIS A 87 -9.45 12.32 -14.59
N PRO A 88 -9.76 13.61 -14.37
CA PRO A 88 -10.28 14.49 -15.42
C PRO A 88 -9.33 14.64 -16.61
N VAL A 89 -8.04 14.40 -16.39
CA VAL A 89 -7.03 14.33 -17.44
C VAL A 89 -6.68 12.87 -17.68
N THR A 90 -7.27 12.28 -18.72
CA THR A 90 -6.86 10.97 -19.23
C THR A 90 -5.83 11.16 -20.34
N PHE A 91 -4.76 10.38 -20.30
CA PHE A 91 -3.72 10.41 -21.32
C PHE A 91 -3.69 9.09 -22.06
N SER A 92 -3.82 9.13 -23.39
CA SER A 92 -3.70 7.95 -24.23
C SER A 92 -2.25 7.81 -24.67
N ARG A 93 -1.42 7.11 -23.87
CA ARG A 93 -0.04 6.81 -24.26
C ARG A 93 -0.06 5.75 -25.36
N GLY A 94 0.44 6.11 -26.55
CA GLY A 94 0.55 5.18 -27.70
C GLY A 94 -0.43 5.45 -28.85
N LEU A 95 -1.43 6.32 -28.67
CA LEU A 95 -2.23 6.83 -29.76
C LEU A 95 -1.61 8.14 -30.27
N MET A 96 -0.71 8.03 -31.24
CA MET A 96 -0.21 9.20 -31.96
C MET A 96 -1.34 9.78 -32.81
N ALA A 97 -1.94 10.88 -32.35
CA ALA A 97 -2.84 11.70 -33.16
C ALA A 97 -2.02 12.44 -34.22
N GLY A 98 -1.69 11.74 -35.30
CA GLY A 98 -1.03 12.33 -36.46
C GLY A 98 0.39 11.82 -36.70
N ARG A 99 0.57 11.33 -37.93
CA ARG A 99 1.83 10.90 -38.59
C ARG A 99 2.60 9.80 -37.87
N ILE A 100 2.65 8.64 -38.54
CA ILE A 100 3.61 7.57 -38.31
C ILE A 100 4.98 8.21 -38.13
N ALA A 101 5.59 8.04 -36.94
CA ALA A 101 6.93 8.54 -36.70
C ALA A 101 7.86 8.06 -37.83
N PRO A 102 8.74 8.92 -38.37
CA PRO A 102 9.69 8.48 -39.40
C PRO A 102 10.42 7.24 -38.88
N SER A 103 10.49 6.22 -39.73
CA SER A 103 11.09 4.91 -39.47
C SER A 103 12.39 5.05 -38.67
N GLY A 104 12.35 4.75 -37.37
CA GLY A 104 13.48 4.96 -36.45
C GLY A 104 13.12 5.30 -34.99
N GLY A 105 11.84 5.58 -34.67
CA GLY A 105 11.39 5.74 -33.28
C GLY A 105 11.39 4.44 -32.49
N ALA A 106 11.72 4.50 -31.19
CA ALA A 106 11.62 3.34 -30.30
C ALA A 106 10.16 2.86 -30.23
N LEU A 107 9.95 1.56 -30.51
CA LEU A 107 8.63 0.94 -30.39
C LEU A 107 8.14 1.02 -28.94
N PRO A 108 6.83 1.24 -28.70
CA PRO A 108 6.29 1.22 -27.36
C PRO A 108 6.52 -0.16 -26.75
N VAL A 109 7.09 -0.19 -25.55
CA VAL A 109 7.26 -1.44 -24.78
C VAL A 109 5.88 -1.96 -24.39
N ILE A 110 5.54 -3.15 -24.88
CA ILE A 110 4.28 -3.84 -24.59
C ILE A 110 4.30 -4.34 -23.14
N ASP A 111 3.14 -4.33 -22.48
CA ASP A 111 2.94 -4.82 -21.10
C ASP A 111 3.82 -4.17 -20.01
N TYR A 112 4.42 -3.02 -20.31
CA TYR A 112 5.18 -2.26 -19.33
C TYR A 112 4.25 -1.51 -18.37
N ASN A 113 4.16 -1.98 -17.13
CA ASN A 113 3.48 -1.28 -16.05
C ASN A 113 4.47 -0.80 -14.97
N PRO A 114 4.88 0.48 -14.98
CA PRO A 114 5.85 1.01 -14.02
C PRO A 114 5.32 0.98 -12.57
N VAL A 115 4.00 1.08 -12.38
CA VAL A 115 3.39 1.04 -11.04
C VAL A 115 3.54 -0.35 -10.42
N SER A 116 3.29 -1.40 -11.20
CA SER A 116 3.43 -2.78 -10.73
C SER A 116 4.88 -3.13 -10.43
N LEU A 117 5.82 -2.70 -11.27
CA LEU A 117 7.25 -2.91 -11.05
C LEU A 117 7.72 -2.21 -9.78
N TYR A 118 7.36 -0.93 -9.63
CA TYR A 118 7.70 -0.15 -8.43
C TYR A 118 7.08 -0.74 -7.15
N LEU A 119 5.82 -1.18 -7.20
CA LEU A 119 5.16 -1.82 -6.07
C LEU A 119 5.83 -3.15 -5.68
N ALA A 120 6.33 -3.92 -6.64
CA ALA A 120 7.09 -5.14 -6.38
C ALA A 120 8.42 -4.83 -5.69
N GLU A 121 9.15 -3.82 -6.17
CA GLU A 121 10.42 -3.38 -5.57
C GLU A 121 10.25 -2.88 -4.14
N LEU A 122 9.20 -2.08 -3.87
CA LEU A 122 8.85 -1.66 -2.51
C LEU A 122 8.59 -2.84 -1.56
N ARG A 123 7.88 -3.86 -2.05
CA ARG A 123 7.56 -5.05 -1.27
C ARG A 123 8.77 -5.94 -1.02
N ASP A 124 9.70 -6.00 -1.97
CA ASP A 124 10.95 -6.73 -1.81
C ASP A 124 11.87 -6.04 -0.79
N ALA A 125 12.06 -4.72 -0.93
CA ALA A 125 12.97 -3.96 -0.06
C ALA A 125 12.42 -3.70 1.36
N PHE A 126 11.12 -3.41 1.49
CA PHE A 126 10.51 -2.95 2.75
C PHE A 126 9.35 -3.83 3.23
N GLY A 127 9.16 -4.99 2.61
CA GLY A 127 8.08 -5.91 2.96
C GLY A 127 8.10 -6.35 4.41
N ASP A 128 9.26 -6.37 5.08
CA ASP A 128 9.37 -6.70 6.51
C ASP A 128 8.90 -5.57 7.43
N LEU A 129 8.90 -4.33 6.95
CA LEU A 129 8.56 -3.14 7.73
C LEU A 129 7.12 -2.66 7.49
N ALA A 130 6.62 -2.81 6.26
CA ALA A 130 5.35 -2.25 5.84
C ALA A 130 4.53 -3.19 4.95
N LEU A 131 3.25 -2.86 4.79
CA LEU A 131 2.33 -3.41 3.80
C LEU A 131 2.02 -2.33 2.76
N PHE A 132 1.99 -2.72 1.49
CA PHE A 132 1.77 -1.81 0.36
C PHE A 132 0.53 -2.23 -0.43
N PHE A 133 -0.39 -1.28 -0.63
CA PHE A 133 -1.66 -1.47 -1.31
C PHE A 133 -1.81 -0.47 -2.45
N CYS A 134 -2.31 -0.92 -3.59
CA CYS A 134 -2.61 -0.07 -4.73
C CYS A 134 -3.78 -0.70 -5.49
N ASP A 135 -4.61 0.13 -6.12
CA ASP A 135 -5.63 -0.33 -7.05
C ASP A 135 -4.96 -0.73 -8.38
N PRO A 136 -5.01 -2.02 -8.77
CA PRO A 136 -4.40 -2.48 -10.01
C PRO A 136 -5.05 -1.87 -11.26
N HIS A 137 -6.28 -1.36 -11.16
CA HIS A 137 -7.05 -0.81 -12.28
C HIS A 137 -6.85 0.70 -12.46
N GLY A 138 -5.64 1.21 -12.26
CA GLY A 138 -5.34 2.62 -12.52
C GLY A 138 -5.34 3.52 -11.29
N GLY A 139 -5.18 2.94 -10.10
CA GLY A 139 -4.95 3.69 -8.88
C GLY A 139 -3.78 4.65 -9.01
N THR A 140 -3.97 5.89 -8.53
CA THR A 140 -2.93 6.93 -8.50
C THR A 140 -2.26 7.05 -7.14
N VAL A 141 -2.61 6.19 -6.19
CA VAL A 141 -2.08 6.20 -4.83
C VAL A 141 -1.64 4.80 -4.45
N ILE A 142 -0.43 4.69 -3.89
CA ILE A 142 0.01 3.50 -3.16
C ILE A 142 -0.12 3.83 -1.68
N ALA A 143 -0.99 3.11 -0.99
CA ALA A 143 -1.21 3.24 0.45
C ALA A 143 -0.27 2.30 1.21
N VAL A 144 0.38 2.82 2.25
CA VAL A 144 1.37 2.11 3.05
C VAL A 144 0.90 2.02 4.50
N LEU A 145 1.01 0.83 5.08
CA LEU A 145 0.68 0.58 6.48
C LEU A 145 1.90 -0.04 7.18
N TRP A 146 2.37 0.58 8.25
CA TRP A 146 3.46 0.06 9.05
C TRP A 146 3.05 -1.22 9.78
N LYS A 147 3.95 -2.20 9.81
CA LYS A 147 3.76 -3.39 10.64
C LYS A 147 4.10 -3.02 12.08
N PRO A 148 3.18 -3.14 13.05
CA PRO A 148 3.45 -2.73 14.43
C PRO A 148 4.68 -3.39 15.06
N LYS A 149 5.02 -4.61 14.62
CA LYS A 149 6.18 -5.37 15.11
C LYS A 149 7.52 -4.84 14.61
N ALA A 150 7.53 -4.16 13.47
CA ALA A 150 8.75 -3.60 12.91
C ALA A 150 9.32 -2.47 13.80
N PHE A 151 8.43 -1.79 14.53
CA PHE A 151 8.72 -0.68 15.43
C PHE A 151 8.99 -1.09 16.87
N VAL A 152 8.93 -2.39 17.20
CA VAL A 152 9.43 -2.87 18.47
C VAL A 152 10.97 -2.85 18.43
N PRO A 153 11.67 -2.24 19.42
CA PRO A 153 13.11 -2.25 19.46
C PRO A 153 13.68 -3.68 19.47
N ILE A 154 14.68 -3.91 18.62
CA ILE A 154 15.36 -5.21 18.50
C ILE A 154 16.84 -4.99 18.80
N GLY A 155 17.45 -5.88 19.59
CA GLY A 155 18.89 -5.81 19.87
C GLY A 155 19.72 -5.78 18.60
N PHE A 156 20.82 -5.01 18.62
CA PHE A 156 21.66 -4.77 17.47
C PHE A 156 22.20 -6.06 16.83
N LYS A 157 21.96 -6.20 15.53
CA LYS A 157 22.50 -7.26 14.67
C LYS A 157 22.84 -6.69 13.30
N THR A 158 24.05 -6.92 12.84
CA THR A 158 24.55 -6.39 11.54
C THR A 158 23.69 -6.85 10.36
N SER A 159 23.19 -8.09 10.39
CA SER A 159 22.34 -8.65 9.33
C SER A 159 20.94 -8.02 9.24
N GLN A 160 20.53 -7.22 10.23
CA GLN A 160 19.19 -6.63 10.32
C GLN A 160 19.23 -5.09 10.25
N MET A 161 20.28 -4.50 9.67
CA MET A 161 20.44 -3.04 9.66
C MET A 161 19.77 -2.32 8.50
N SER A 162 19.28 -3.06 7.50
CA SER A 162 18.55 -2.44 6.38
C SER A 162 17.38 -1.60 6.87
N ALA A 163 17.31 -0.34 6.44
CA ALA A 163 16.26 0.61 6.78
C ALA A 163 16.06 0.86 8.31
N ARG A 164 17.06 0.54 9.13
CA ARG A 164 17.04 0.74 10.59
C ARG A 164 18.18 1.65 11.04
N LYS A 165 17.93 2.42 12.10
CA LYS A 165 18.95 3.16 12.84
C LYS A 165 19.23 2.48 14.18
N VAL A 166 20.41 2.74 14.74
CA VAL A 166 20.82 2.27 16.07
C VAL A 166 20.48 3.33 17.11
N GLU A 167 19.90 2.91 18.22
CA GLU A 167 19.69 3.71 19.42
C GLU A 167 20.41 3.04 20.59
N VAL A 168 21.27 3.79 21.26
CA VAL A 168 22.10 3.31 22.37
C VAL A 168 21.55 3.89 23.67
N ASN A 169 20.97 3.02 24.50
CA ASN A 169 20.46 3.39 25.82
C ASN A 169 21.37 2.74 26.88
N GLY A 170 22.39 3.48 27.31
CA GLY A 170 23.40 2.97 28.25
C GLY A 170 24.22 1.83 27.64
N GLU A 171 24.16 0.65 28.22
CA GLU A 171 24.92 -0.54 27.76
C GLU A 171 24.20 -1.33 26.66
N GLN A 172 22.94 -1.02 26.34
CA GLN A 172 22.15 -1.76 25.34
C GLN A 172 22.01 -0.96 24.04
N ALA A 173 22.48 -1.55 22.94
CA ALA A 173 22.28 -1.05 21.58
C ALA A 173 21.06 -1.75 20.96
N ASN A 174 20.01 -0.98 20.70
CA ASN A 174 18.81 -1.42 20.02
C ASN A 174 18.73 -0.81 18.63
N THR A 175 17.87 -1.37 17.80
CA THR A 175 17.64 -0.91 16.44
C THR A 175 16.17 -0.67 16.23
N ILE A 176 15.83 0.43 15.56
CA ILE A 176 14.47 0.80 15.18
C ILE A 176 14.44 1.27 13.73
N PRO A 177 13.30 1.15 13.01
CA PRO A 177 13.18 1.66 11.64
C PRO A 177 13.50 3.16 11.57
N ASN A 178 14.28 3.56 10.57
CA ASN A 178 14.53 4.97 10.28
C ASN A 178 13.49 5.47 9.28
N VAL A 179 12.34 5.93 9.78
CA VAL A 179 11.20 6.28 8.92
C VAL A 179 11.55 7.37 7.92
N GLU A 180 12.28 8.41 8.33
CA GLU A 180 12.67 9.50 7.42
C GLU A 180 13.49 8.98 6.23
N ALA A 181 14.47 8.12 6.50
CA ALA A 181 15.28 7.50 5.45
C ALA A 181 14.43 6.59 4.55
N ILE A 182 13.50 5.82 5.12
CA ILE A 182 12.59 4.95 4.35
C ILE A 182 11.70 5.78 3.42
N LEU A 183 11.15 6.90 3.90
CA LEU A 183 10.33 7.80 3.08
C LEU A 183 11.13 8.41 1.94
N GLU A 184 12.41 8.72 2.17
CA GLU A 184 13.30 9.20 1.12
C GLU A 184 13.65 8.10 0.12
N ASP A 185 13.90 6.87 0.58
CA ASP A 185 14.12 5.72 -0.28
C ASP A 185 12.91 5.47 -1.19
N PHE A 186 11.67 5.64 -0.70
CA PHE A 186 10.47 5.59 -1.53
C PHE A 186 10.53 6.62 -2.67
N ARG A 187 10.95 7.86 -2.38
CA ARG A 187 11.08 8.92 -3.40
C ARG A 187 12.17 8.59 -4.41
N ILE A 188 13.30 8.07 -3.95
CA ILE A 188 14.45 7.71 -4.80
C ILE A 188 14.09 6.56 -5.74
N LEU A 189 13.53 5.47 -5.20
CA LEU A 189 13.14 4.30 -5.99
C LEU A 189 12.06 4.64 -7.02
N GLY A 190 11.07 5.45 -6.64
CA GLY A 190 10.01 5.86 -7.55
C GLY A 190 10.29 7.15 -8.34
N LYS A 191 11.55 7.56 -8.47
CA LYS A 191 11.91 8.81 -9.17
C LYS A 191 11.34 8.85 -10.59
N GLY A 192 10.58 9.91 -10.89
CA GLY A 192 9.92 10.11 -12.18
C GLY A 192 8.54 9.44 -12.30
N LEU A 193 8.21 8.49 -11.41
CA LEU A 193 6.88 7.89 -11.28
C LEU A 193 6.04 8.59 -10.19
N ILE A 194 6.67 8.95 -9.07
CA ILE A 194 6.00 9.55 -7.91
C ILE A 194 5.87 11.07 -8.07
N LYS A 195 4.76 11.61 -7.59
CA LYS A 195 4.49 13.04 -7.43
C LYS A 195 4.82 13.52 -6.01
N SER A 196 4.35 12.82 -4.97
CA SER A 196 4.64 13.15 -3.57
C SER A 196 4.52 11.92 -2.66
N VAL A 197 5.06 12.03 -1.44
CA VAL A 197 4.93 11.03 -0.38
C VAL A 197 4.48 11.76 0.87
N ASP A 198 3.30 11.41 1.37
CA ASP A 198 2.60 12.09 2.44
C ASP A 198 2.50 11.16 3.66
N ALA A 199 3.23 11.46 4.73
CA ALA A 199 3.07 10.76 6.00
C ALA A 199 1.83 11.30 6.73
N ARG A 200 0.83 10.43 6.94
CA ARG A 200 -0.47 10.79 7.54
C ARG A 200 -0.51 10.63 9.05
N THR A 201 0.29 9.70 9.56
CA THR A 201 0.26 9.30 10.96
C THR A 201 1.68 9.33 11.49
N GLU A 202 1.89 10.01 12.63
CA GLU A 202 3.16 10.01 13.39
C GLU A 202 3.15 8.99 14.53
N LYS A 203 2.24 8.01 14.56
CA LYS A 203 2.18 6.96 15.62
C LYS A 203 3.47 6.12 15.77
N TRP A 204 4.48 6.38 14.94
CA TRP A 204 5.81 5.79 14.97
C TRP A 204 6.89 6.68 15.62
N SER A 205 6.60 7.96 15.91
CA SER A 205 7.47 8.80 16.74
C SER A 205 7.19 8.50 18.21
N PHE A 206 8.11 7.77 18.85
CA PHE A 206 8.15 7.56 20.29
C PHE A 206 9.01 8.64 20.96
#